data_AF-C3ZPR9-F1
#
_entry.id   AF-C3ZPR9-F1
#
_cell.length_a   1.000
_cell.length_b   1.000
_cell.length_c   1.000
_cell.angle_alpha   90.00
_cell.angle_beta   90.00
_cell.angle_gamma   90.00
#
_symmetry.space_group_name_H-M   'P 1'
#
loop_
_entity.id
_entity.type
_entity.pdbx_description
1 polymer ?
#
loop_
_entity_poly.entity_id
_entity_poly.type
_entity_poly.pdbx_seq_one_letter_code
_entity_poly.pdbx_strand_id
1 'polypeptide(L)'
;MASKHARAKLNVHIEDKDDVDIEPYLEEINTFIESARKKGKRVLVHSVHGKSRAAAVVIQYLMTHQGMTLRDAFLMLRKCRPI
;
A
#
# COMPACT_ATOMS: atom_id res chain seq x y z
N MET A 1 -27.40 2.59 17.57
CA MET A 1 -27.25 2.33 16.12
C MET A 1 -25.79 2.49 15.74
N ALA A 2 -25.04 1.38 15.62
CA ALA A 2 -23.63 1.43 15.23
C ALA A 2 -23.53 1.54 13.70
N SER A 3 -22.93 2.63 13.22
CA SER A 3 -22.68 2.88 11.80
C SER A 3 -21.88 1.72 11.20
N LYS A 4 -22.54 0.91 10.35
CA LYS A 4 -21.90 -0.03 9.42
C LYS A 4 -20.85 0.75 8.66
N HIS A 5 -19.57 0.52 8.95
CA HIS A 5 -18.47 1.17 8.26
C HIS A 5 -18.64 1.00 6.74
N ALA A 6 -18.87 2.12 6.04
CA ALA A 6 -18.72 2.19 4.60
C ALA A 6 -17.23 2.00 4.26
N ARG A 7 -16.76 0.75 4.26
CA ARG A 7 -15.37 0.38 3.93
C ARG A 7 -15.26 0.29 2.42
N ALA A 8 -14.66 1.31 1.81
CA ALA A 8 -14.17 1.18 0.44
C ALA A 8 -13.13 0.05 0.39
N LYS A 9 -13.15 -0.77 -0.66
CA LYS A 9 -12.24 -1.91 -0.83
C LYS A 9 -11.72 -1.91 -2.26
N LEU A 10 -10.40 -2.05 -2.41
CA LEU A 10 -9.74 -2.32 -3.68
C LEU A 10 -9.13 -3.72 -3.59
N ASN A 11 -9.44 -4.59 -4.54
CA ASN A 11 -8.79 -5.90 -4.68
C ASN A 11 -7.96 -5.87 -5.96
N VAL A 12 -6.65 -6.03 -5.83
CA VAL A 12 -5.75 -6.16 -6.98
C VAL A 12 -5.32 -7.62 -7.06
N HIS A 13 -5.58 -8.25 -8.21
CA HIS A 13 -5.24 -9.66 -8.43
C HIS A 13 -3.85 -9.73 -9.04
N ILE A 14 -2.87 -10.04 -8.20
CA ILE A 14 -1.46 -10.21 -8.58
C ILE A 14 -1.06 -11.63 -8.20
N GLU A 15 -0.52 -12.38 -9.15
CA GLU A 15 0.01 -13.72 -8.88
C GLU A 15 1.13 -13.66 -7.82
N ASP A 16 1.26 -14.71 -7.00
CA ASP A 16 2.33 -14.80 -6.00
C ASP A 16 3.58 -15.42 -6.61
N LYS A 17 4.16 -14.71 -7.58
CA LYS A 17 5.44 -15.05 -8.20
C LYS A 17 6.34 -13.82 -8.18
N ASP A 18 7.64 -14.07 -8.11
CA ASP A 18 8.65 -13.02 -7.93
C ASP A 18 8.93 -12.23 -9.22
N ASP A 19 8.49 -12.73 -10.38
CA ASP A 19 8.66 -12.14 -11.71
C ASP A 19 7.44 -11.37 -12.20
N VAL A 20 6.39 -11.25 -11.38
CA VAL A 20 5.17 -10.55 -11.76
C VAL A 20 5.37 -9.05 -11.67
N ASP A 21 5.13 -8.37 -12.79
CA ASP A 21 5.14 -6.92 -12.85
C ASP A 21 3.96 -6.33 -12.07
N ILE A 22 4.29 -5.48 -11.09
CA ILE A 22 3.30 -4.79 -10.25
C ILE A 22 3.06 -3.35 -10.71
N GLU A 23 3.90 -2.81 -11.61
CA GLU A 23 3.84 -1.43 -12.09
C GLU A 23 2.46 -1.04 -12.63
N PRO A 24 1.78 -1.88 -13.44
CA PRO A 24 0.45 -1.54 -13.99
C PRO A 24 -0.62 -1.26 -12.94
N TYR A 25 -0.44 -1.73 -11.71
CA TYR A 25 -1.42 -1.57 -10.63
C TYR A 25 -1.12 -0.39 -9.71
N LEU A 26 0.08 0.21 -9.79
CA LEU A 26 0.54 1.21 -8.83
C LEU A 26 -0.31 2.48 -8.84
N GLU A 27 -0.74 2.94 -10.02
CA GLU A 27 -1.55 4.16 -10.15
C GLU A 27 -2.92 4.01 -9.44
N GLU A 28 -3.61 2.89 -9.67
CA GLU A 28 -4.90 2.61 -9.04
C GLU A 28 -4.75 2.49 -7.52
N ILE A 29 -3.74 1.75 -7.07
CA ILE A 29 -3.47 1.56 -5.64
C ILE A 29 -3.14 2.90 -4.97
N ASN A 30 -2.28 3.71 -5.58
CA ASN A 30 -1.92 5.02 -5.08
C ASN A 30 -3.13 5.95 -4.98
N THR A 31 -3.98 5.95 -6.01
CA THR A 31 -5.22 6.73 -6.02
C THR A 31 -6.14 6.33 -4.87
N PHE A 32 -6.26 5.03 -4.59
CA PHE A 32 -7.05 4.51 -3.47
C PHE A 32 -6.49 4.95 -2.11
N ILE A 33 -5.18 4.79 -1.91
CA ILE A 33 -4.52 5.18 -0.65
C ILE A 33 -4.63 6.69 -0.44
N GLU A 34 -4.30 7.49 -1.45
CA GLU A 34 -4.28 8.94 -1.36
C GLU A 34 -5.69 9.52 -1.14
N SER A 35 -6.71 8.94 -1.78
CA SER A 35 -8.11 9.33 -1.58
C SER A 35 -8.57 9.10 -0.14
N ALA A 36 -8.10 8.04 0.51
CA ALA A 36 -8.39 7.79 1.92
C ALA A 36 -7.60 8.73 2.85
N ARG A 37 -6.31 8.95 2.56
CA ARG A 37 -5.44 9.86 3.33
C ARG A 37 -5.99 11.28 3.33
N LYS A 38 -6.39 11.82 2.18
CA LYS A 38 -7.00 13.15 2.03
C LYS A 38 -8.30 13.31 2.82
N LYS A 39 -9.00 12.20 3.12
CA LYS A 39 -10.23 12.17 3.93
C LYS A 39 -9.97 11.90 5.42
N GLY A 40 -8.70 11.89 5.85
CA GLY A 40 -8.32 11.55 7.23
C GLY A 40 -8.62 10.10 7.62
N LYS A 41 -8.77 9.20 6.65
CA LYS A 41 -9.06 7.77 6.88
C LYS A 41 -7.78 6.94 6.87
N ARG A 42 -7.84 5.77 7.51
CA ARG A 42 -6.75 4.78 7.51
C ARG A 42 -7.01 3.71 6.47
N VAL A 43 -5.94 3.22 5.83
CA VAL A 43 -5.98 2.12 4.87
C VAL A 43 -5.20 0.93 5.42
N LEU A 44 -5.82 -0.25 5.36
CA LEU A 44 -5.13 -1.51 5.59
C LEU A 44 -4.62 -2.03 4.25
N VAL A 45 -3.30 -2.18 4.11
CA VAL A 45 -2.66 -2.79 2.94
C VAL A 45 -2.15 -4.17 3.33
N HIS A 46 -2.53 -5.20 2.60
CA HIS A 46 -2.07 -6.57 2.82
C HIS A 46 -1.90 -7.33 1.50
N SER A 47 -1.08 -8.38 1.55
CA SER A 47 -0.95 -9.41 0.51
C SER A 47 -1.17 -10.76 1.19
N VAL A 48 -0.85 -11.89 0.53
CA VAL A 48 -1.01 -13.23 1.12
C VAL A 48 -0.25 -13.35 2.44
N HIS A 49 1.06 -13.07 2.41
CA HIS A 49 1.94 -13.12 3.58
C HIS A 49 2.27 -11.73 4.14
N GLY A 50 1.84 -10.68 3.45
CA GLY A 50 2.23 -9.31 3.73
C GLY A 50 3.69 -8.97 3.37
N LYS A 51 4.59 -9.93 3.12
CA LYS A 51 6.05 -9.68 3.09
C LYS A 51 6.57 -8.94 1.84
N SER A 52 6.10 -9.32 0.66
CA SER A 52 6.65 -8.84 -0.61
C SER A 52 5.78 -7.72 -1.22
N ARG A 53 4.75 -8.07 -1.99
CA ARG A 53 3.90 -7.12 -2.75
C ARG A 53 3.31 -5.99 -1.92
N ALA A 54 2.78 -6.28 -0.74
CA ALA A 54 2.23 -5.24 0.14
C ALA A 54 3.30 -4.25 0.64
N ALA A 55 4.52 -4.75 0.93
CA ALA A 55 5.63 -3.90 1.33
C ALA A 55 6.12 -3.04 0.15
N ALA A 56 6.26 -3.64 -1.04
CA ALA A 56 6.68 -2.96 -2.26
C ALA A 56 5.73 -1.79 -2.62
N VAL A 57 4.42 -2.04 -2.60
CA VAL A 57 3.39 -1.02 -2.86
C VAL A 57 3.46 0.13 -1.84
N VAL A 58 3.65 -0.16 -0.55
CA VAL A 58 3.75 0.89 0.48
C VAL A 58 5.02 1.73 0.29
N ILE A 59 6.16 1.10 -0.02
CA ILE A 59 7.40 1.82 -0.31
C ILE A 59 7.22 2.72 -1.52
N GLN A 60 6.64 2.20 -2.60
CA GLN A 60 6.39 2.97 -3.82
C GLN A 60 5.46 4.16 -3.55
N TYR A 61 4.38 3.96 -2.80
CA TYR A 61 3.48 5.05 -2.38
C TYR A 61 4.23 6.15 -1.60
N LEU A 62 5.08 5.77 -0.65
CA LEU A 62 5.87 6.73 0.13
C LEU A 62 6.83 7.53 -0.77
N MET A 63 7.44 6.87 -1.76
CA MET A 63 8.30 7.55 -2.73
C MET A 63 7.51 8.55 -3.58
N THR A 64 6.40 8.11 -4.18
CA THR A 64 5.62 8.93 -5.12
C THR A 64 4.83 10.05 -4.43
N HIS A 65 4.22 9.79 -3.27
CA HIS A 65 3.26 10.72 -2.64
C HIS A 65 3.82 11.43 -1.41
N GLN A 66 4.89 10.92 -0.79
CA GLN A 66 5.53 11.56 0.36
C GLN A 66 6.93 12.10 0.02
N GLY A 67 7.39 11.96 -1.22
CA GLY A 67 8.69 12.47 -1.69
C GLY A 67 9.88 11.79 -1.01
N MET A 68 9.69 10.60 -0.46
CA MET A 68 10.77 9.86 0.21
C MET A 68 11.71 9.23 -0.81
N THR A 69 13.00 9.15 -0.47
CA THR A 69 13.92 8.28 -1.21
C THR A 69 13.54 6.81 -0.98
N LEU A 70 13.97 5.91 -1.88
CA LEU A 70 13.79 4.46 -1.67
C LEU A 70 14.34 4.01 -0.31
N ARG A 71 15.50 4.53 0.08
CA ARG A 71 16.14 4.23 1.37
C ARG A 71 15.26 4.67 2.54
N ASP A 72 14.75 5.89 2.51
CA ASP A 72 13.95 6.43 3.62
C ASP A 72 12.60 5.73 3.73
N ALA A 73 11.93 5.48 2.60
CA ALA A 73 10.67 4.73 2.55
C ALA A 73 10.85 3.31 3.10
N PHE A 74 11.93 2.62 2.70
CA PHE A 74 12.27 1.29 3.20
C PHE A 74 12.55 1.28 4.71
N LEU A 75 13.38 2.22 5.20
CA LEU A 75 13.70 2.33 6.63
C LEU A 75 12.46 2.68 7.46
N MET A 76 11.59 3.55 6.96
CA MET A 76 10.32 3.87 7.61
C MET A 76 9.43 2.63 7.73
N LEU A 77 9.27 1.88 6.62
CA LEU A 77 8.47 0.66 6.64
C LEU A 77 9.04 -0.37 7.62
N ARG A 78 10.36 -0.59 7.64
CA ARG A 78 11.02 -1.51 8.57
C ARG A 78 10.84 -1.13 10.04
N LYS A 79 10.83 0.16 10.37
CA LYS A 79 10.56 0.63 11.74
C LYS A 79 9.14 0.25 12.19
N CYS A 80 8.16 0.43 11.31
CA CYS A 80 6.76 0.10 11.59
C CYS A 80 6.48 -1.40 11.55
N ARG A 81 7.29 -2.17 10.82
CA ARG A 81 7.17 -3.61 10.66
C ARG A 81 8.54 -4.27 10.62
N PRO A 82 9.12 -4.59 11.79
CA PRO A 82 10.32 -5.41 11.85
C PRO A 82 9.97 -6.84 11.43
N ILE A 83 10.49 -7.26 10.28
CA ILE A 83 10.48 -8.65 9.79
C ILE A 83 11.91 -9.16 9.75
#